data_AF-A0A832Q0F9-F1
#
_entry.id   AF-A0A832Q0F9-F1
#
_cell.length_a   1.000
_cell.length_b   1.000
_cell.length_c   1.000
_cell.angle_alpha   90.00
_cell.angle_beta   90.00
_cell.angle_gamma   90.00
#
_symmetry.space_group_name_H-M   'P 1'
#
loop_
_entity.id
_entity.type
_entity.pdbx_description
1 polymer ?
#
loop_
_entity_poly.entity_id
_entity_poly.type
_entity_poly.pdbx_seq_one_letter_code
_entity_poly.pdbx_strand_id
1 'polypeptide(L)' 'VIKKEKIGRNDPCPCGSGKKYKKCCLGKDEM' A
#
# COMPACT_ATOMS: atom_id res chain seq x y z
N VAL A 1 13.63 12.76 -10.84
CA VAL A 1 13.86 11.55 -10.01
C VAL A 1 12.66 11.34 -9.09
N ILE A 2 11.65 10.61 -9.56
CA ILE A 2 10.44 10.36 -8.76
C ILE A 2 10.85 9.36 -7.68
N LYS A 3 11.27 9.86 -6.51
CA LYS A 3 11.54 9.04 -5.34
C LYS A 3 10.24 8.32 -5.04
N LYS A 4 10.18 7.01 -5.32
CA LYS A 4 9.19 6.12 -4.72
C LYS A 4 9.48 6.13 -3.23
N GLU A 5 8.94 7.12 -2.52
CA GLU A 5 8.85 7.07 -1.07
C GLU A 5 8.24 5.72 -0.74
N LYS A 6 8.95 4.94 0.08
CA LYS A 6 8.55 3.59 0.42
C LYS A 6 7.31 3.72 1.29
N ILE A 7 6.14 3.71 0.65
CA ILE A 7 4.86 3.74 1.35
C ILE A 7 4.82 2.61 2.38
N GLY A 8 4.56 2.97 3.63
CA GLY A 8 4.52 2.04 4.74
C GLY A 8 3.43 1.00 4.54
N ARG A 9 3.67 -0.24 4.96
CA ARG A 9 2.68 -1.33 4.88
C ARG A 9 1.34 -0.95 5.55
N ASN A 10 1.39 -0.15 6.62
CA ASN A 10 0.20 0.24 7.37
C ASN A 10 -0.42 1.57 6.93
N ASP A 11 0.22 2.33 6.03
CA ASP A 11 -0.30 3.58 5.51
C ASP A 11 -1.60 3.39 4.72
N PRO A 12 -2.44 4.42 4.59
CA PRO A 12 -3.58 4.40 3.68
C PRO A 12 -3.11 4.17 2.24
N CYS A 13 -3.84 3.34 1.50
CA CYS A 13 -3.47 2.98 0.15
C CYS A 13 -3.71 4.16 -0.82
N PRO A 14 -2.73 4.54 -1.65
CA PRO A 14 -2.81 5.72 -2.51
C PRO A 14 -3.76 5.52 -3.70
N CYS A 15 -4.32 4.32 -3.88
CA CYS A 15 -5.36 4.06 -4.88
C CYS A 15 -6.76 4.58 -4.46
N GLY A 16 -6.90 5.16 -3.27
CA GLY A 16 -8.17 5.73 -2.81
C GLY A 16 -9.18 4.70 -2.29
N SER A 17 -8.77 3.44 -2.09
CA SER A 17 -9.67 2.38 -1.61
C SER A 17 -10.08 2.49 -0.13
N GLY A 18 -9.47 3.41 0.62
CA GLY A 18 -9.65 3.52 2.08
C GLY A 18 -9.01 2.37 2.89
N LYS A 19 -8.41 1.38 2.23
CA LYS A 19 -7.72 0.25 2.88
C LYS A 19 -6.26 0.59 3.19
N LYS A 20 -5.66 -0.10 4.17
CA LYS A 20 -4.19 -0.05 4.39
C LYS A 20 -3.46 -0.61 3.17
N TYR A 21 -2.29 -0.07 2.85
CA TYR A 21 -1.50 -0.46 1.69
C TYR A 21 -1.24 -1.98 1.66
N LYS A 22 -0.85 -2.59 2.79
CA LYS A 22 -0.68 -4.05 2.96
C LYS A 22 -1.92 -4.91 2.75
N LYS A 23 -3.12 -4.32 2.84
CA LYS A 23 -4.41 -5.02 2.62
C LYS A 23 -5.06 -4.62 1.30
N CYS A 24 -4.33 -3.91 0.44
CA CYS A 24 -4.82 -3.41 -0.84
C CYS A 24 -3.76 -3.69 -1.91
N CYS A 25 -3.05 -2.68 -2.41
CA CYS A 25 -2.09 -2.86 -3.51
C CYS A 25 -0.83 -3.68 -3.14
N LEU A 26 -0.54 -3.86 -1.85
CA LEU A 26 0.58 -4.68 -1.38
C LEU A 26 0.12 -6.05 -0.83
N GLY A 27 -1.18 -6.26 -0.62
CA GLY A 27 -1.73 -7.52 -0.13
C GLY A 27 -1.69 -8.59 -1.22
N LYS A 28 -0.50 -9.10 -1.53
CA LYS A 28 -0.36 -10.39 -2.19
C LYS A 28 -0.56 -11.43 -1.10
N ASP A 29 -1.67 -12.17 -1.21
CA ASP A 29 -2.01 -13.38 -0.47
C ASP A 29 -0.80 -14.11 0.13
N GLU A 30 -0.74 -14.13 1.46
CA GLU A 30 -0.18 -15.26 2.19
C GLU A 30 -1.34 -15.84 3.00
N MET A 31 -1.88 -16.95 2.49
CA MET A 31 -2.56 -17.96 3.30
C MET A 31 -1.48 -18.81 3.97
#